data_AF-A0A958HX34-F1
#
_entry.id   AF-A0A958HX34-F1
#
_cell.length_a   1.000
_cell.length_b   1.000
_cell.length_c   1.000
_cell.angle_alpha   90.00
_cell.angle_beta   90.00
_cell.angle_gamma   90.00
#
_symmetry.space_group_name_H-M   'P 1'
#
loop_
_entity.id
_entity.type
_entity.pdbx_description
1 polymer ?
#
loop_
_entity_poly.entity_id
_entity_poly.type
_entity_poly.pdbx_seq_one_letter_code
_entity_poly.pdbx_strand_id
1 'polypeptide(L)'
;ADPYSPAVVSRNHYTHPAKTLILPPDDFDWEGDTWVDIPHRDLLIYEMHIRDLTADPSSGVAEKLRGSYLGLTAEDQQGGLPYLRALGINAVELLPAQDFANIEVPFRDSTVSTFNTWNPYARNHWGYMTSYFFAPESYYATG
;
A
#
# COMPACT_ATOMS: atom_id res chain seq x y z
N ALA A 1 -12.94 9.73 -10.30
CA ALA A 1 -13.73 9.90 -9.06
C ALA A 1 -13.59 11.32 -8.54
N ASP A 2 -14.34 11.72 -7.51
CA ASP A 2 -14.13 12.98 -6.79
C ASP A 2 -12.73 13.01 -6.15
N PRO A 3 -11.92 14.08 -6.33
CA PRO A 3 -10.59 14.19 -5.72
C PRO A 3 -10.57 14.09 -4.19
N TYR A 4 -11.69 14.36 -3.51
CA TYR A 4 -11.83 14.23 -2.05
C TYR A 4 -12.48 12.91 -1.60
N SER A 5 -12.59 11.92 -2.50
CA SER A 5 -13.19 10.63 -2.15
C SER A 5 -12.38 9.92 -1.07
N PRO A 6 -12.99 9.54 0.08
CA PRO A 6 -12.32 8.72 1.09
C PRO A 6 -12.17 7.25 0.64
N ALA A 7 -12.94 6.84 -0.37
CA ALA A 7 -12.88 5.51 -0.95
C ALA A 7 -13.18 5.56 -2.45
N VAL A 8 -12.46 4.73 -3.22
CA VAL A 8 -12.64 4.60 -4.66
C VAL A 8 -12.71 3.13 -5.06
N VAL A 9 -13.45 2.87 -6.13
CA VAL A 9 -13.37 1.60 -6.86
C VAL A 9 -12.63 1.89 -8.15
N SER A 10 -11.38 1.44 -8.24
CA SER A 10 -10.52 1.57 -9.40
C SER A 10 -10.48 0.25 -10.19
N ARG A 11 -10.32 0.35 -11.52
CA ARG A 11 -10.02 -0.81 -12.35
C ARG A 11 -8.51 -0.86 -12.59
N ASN A 12 -7.91 -2.03 -12.35
CA ASN A 12 -6.51 -2.32 -12.67
C ASN A 12 -6.26 -2.26 -14.19
N HIS A 13 -6.05 -1.06 -14.69
CA HIS A 13 -5.80 -0.74 -16.10
C HIS A 13 -4.91 0.50 -16.16
N TYR A 14 -4.09 0.64 -17.20
CA TYR A 14 -3.14 1.77 -17.31
C TYR A 14 -3.78 3.15 -17.46
N THR A 15 -5.09 3.22 -17.71
CA THR A 15 -5.88 4.47 -17.69
C THR A 15 -6.53 4.74 -16.33
N HIS A 16 -6.37 3.84 -15.37
CA HIS A 16 -6.84 3.90 -13.98
C HIS A 16 -8.24 4.50 -13.78
N PRO A 17 -9.28 4.02 -14.50
CA PRO A 17 -10.61 4.59 -14.36
C PRO A 17 -11.17 4.23 -12.97
N ALA A 18 -11.66 5.23 -12.25
CA ALA A 18 -12.20 5.03 -10.90
C ALA A 18 -13.49 5.82 -10.63
N LYS A 19 -14.33 5.26 -9.76
CA LYS A 19 -15.55 5.88 -9.25
C LYS A 19 -15.44 6.08 -7.73
N THR A 20 -16.05 7.15 -7.23
CA THR A 20 -16.20 7.39 -5.79
C THR A 20 -17.11 6.32 -5.20
N LEU A 21 -16.71 5.76 -4.07
CA LEU A 21 -17.57 4.93 -3.24
C LEU A 21 -18.03 5.75 -2.04
N ILE A 22 -19.34 5.89 -1.89
CA ILE A 22 -19.93 6.54 -0.70
C ILE A 22 -20.06 5.45 0.36
N LEU A 23 -19.28 5.57 1.43
CA LEU A 23 -19.32 4.67 2.56
C LEU A 23 -20.30 5.18 3.63
N PRO A 24 -20.88 4.30 4.46
CA PRO A 24 -21.52 4.74 5.69
C PRO A 24 -20.52 5.49 6.59
N PRO A 25 -20.99 6.22 7.60
CA PRO A 25 -20.11 6.80 8.60
C PRO A 25 -19.17 5.74 9.17
N ASP A 26 -17.90 6.10 9.32
CA ASP A 26 -16.87 5.22 9.87
C ASP A 26 -17.20 4.92 11.35
N ASP A 27 -17.37 3.65 11.67
CA ASP A 27 -17.64 3.12 12.99
C ASP A 27 -16.50 2.23 13.50
N PHE A 28 -15.31 2.34 12.90
CA PHE A 28 -14.12 1.61 13.32
C PHE A 28 -13.78 1.89 14.79
N ASP A 29 -13.74 0.84 15.61
CA ASP A 29 -13.32 0.92 17.01
C ASP A 29 -11.80 0.98 17.09
N TRP A 30 -11.28 2.17 17.40
CA TRP A 30 -9.85 2.40 17.58
C TRP A 30 -9.32 1.86 18.91
N GLU A 31 -10.17 1.27 19.77
CA GLU A 31 -9.78 0.69 21.07
C GLU A 31 -9.05 1.70 22.00
N GLY A 32 -9.31 2.99 21.80
CA GLY A 32 -8.66 4.08 22.54
C GLY A 32 -7.24 4.42 22.07
N ASP A 33 -6.82 3.96 20.89
CA ASP A 33 -5.52 4.29 20.29
C ASP A 33 -5.31 5.80 20.18
N THR A 34 -4.05 6.21 20.36
CA THR A 34 -3.68 7.63 20.32
C THR A 34 -2.25 7.79 19.82
N TRP A 35 -1.94 9.00 19.36
CA TRP A 35 -0.62 9.33 18.81
C TRP A 35 0.52 9.06 19.80
N VAL A 36 1.65 8.57 19.27
CA VAL A 36 2.89 8.35 20.02
C VAL A 36 3.85 9.52 19.75
N ASP A 37 4.22 10.24 20.81
CA ASP A 37 5.15 11.37 20.73
C ASP A 37 6.58 10.92 21.10
N ILE A 38 7.42 10.69 20.08
CA ILE A 38 8.83 10.33 20.24
C ILE A 38 9.68 11.57 19.89
N PRO A 39 10.57 12.04 20.77
CA PRO A 39 11.48 13.14 20.42
C PRO A 39 12.29 12.80 19.17
N HIS A 40 12.44 13.74 18.24
CA HIS A 40 13.08 13.48 16.95
C HIS A 40 14.47 12.84 17.03
N ARG A 41 15.25 13.17 18.07
CA ARG A 41 16.59 12.59 18.30
C ARG A 41 16.57 11.11 18.70
N ASP A 42 15.42 10.64 19.17
CA ASP A 42 15.19 9.28 19.67
C ASP A 42 14.43 8.43 18.62
N LEU A 43 14.13 8.99 17.44
CA LEU A 43 13.50 8.27 16.33
C LEU A 43 14.48 7.29 15.67
N LEU A 44 14.03 6.04 15.56
CA LEU A 44 14.64 4.96 14.78
C LEU A 44 13.64 4.58 13.70
N ILE A 45 13.75 5.26 12.56
CA ILE A 45 12.83 5.14 11.43
C ILE A 45 13.27 3.98 10.52
N TYR A 46 12.32 3.13 10.16
CA TYR A 46 12.50 2.13 9.10
C TYR A 46 11.56 2.44 7.93
N GLU A 47 12.12 2.79 6.78
CA GLU A 47 11.37 2.96 5.52
C GLU A 47 11.07 1.58 4.92
N MET A 48 9.81 1.34 4.55
CA MET A 48 9.40 0.06 3.98
C MET A 48 8.27 0.18 2.95
N HIS A 49 8.18 -0.85 2.11
CA HIS A 49 7.06 -1.07 1.21
C HIS A 49 6.09 -2.10 1.81
N ILE A 50 4.79 -1.77 1.89
CA ILE A 50 3.75 -2.62 2.52
C ILE A 50 3.79 -4.05 1.97
N ARG A 51 3.99 -4.20 0.65
CA ARG A 51 4.03 -5.51 0.02
C ARG A 51 5.32 -6.27 0.34
N ASP A 52 6.47 -5.61 0.29
CA ASP A 52 7.75 -6.30 0.17
C ASP A 52 8.14 -7.00 1.47
N LEU A 53 7.75 -6.43 2.61
CA LEU A 53 8.12 -6.95 3.92
C LEU A 53 7.50 -8.32 4.23
N THR A 54 6.40 -8.69 3.55
CA THR A 54 5.67 -9.95 3.78
C THR A 54 5.33 -10.73 2.51
N ALA A 55 5.79 -10.29 1.33
CA ALA A 55 5.52 -10.98 0.07
C ALA A 55 6.21 -12.35 -0.05
N ASP A 56 7.40 -12.48 0.53
CA ASP A 56 8.19 -13.72 0.44
C ASP A 56 7.60 -14.83 1.33
N PRO A 57 7.58 -16.10 0.88
CA PRO A 57 7.11 -17.22 1.70
C PRO A 57 7.84 -17.39 3.04
N SER A 58 9.10 -16.97 3.14
CA SER A 58 9.89 -17.02 4.38
C SER A 58 9.39 -16.06 5.46
N SER A 59 8.55 -15.08 5.13
CA SER A 59 7.91 -14.20 6.12
C SER A 59 7.06 -14.95 7.14
N GLY A 60 6.61 -16.16 6.82
CA GLY A 60 5.72 -16.96 7.66
C GLY A 60 4.25 -16.53 7.58
N VAL A 61 3.93 -15.44 6.88
CA VAL A 61 2.56 -14.99 6.66
C VAL A 61 1.80 -15.98 5.78
N ALA A 62 0.54 -16.25 6.15
CA ALA A 62 -0.36 -17.09 5.36
C ALA A 62 -0.44 -16.57 3.91
N GLU A 63 -0.39 -17.48 2.93
CA GLU A 63 -0.28 -17.13 1.50
C GLU A 63 -1.28 -16.05 1.04
N LYS A 64 -2.54 -16.15 1.51
CA LYS A 64 -3.61 -15.20 1.17
C LYS A 64 -3.43 -13.78 1.70
N LEU A 65 -2.56 -13.57 2.68
CA LEU A 65 -2.31 -12.27 3.33
C LEU A 65 -0.95 -11.68 2.96
N ARG A 66 -0.08 -12.42 2.25
CA ARG A 66 1.27 -11.96 1.92
C ARG A 66 1.25 -10.66 1.14
N GLY A 67 2.03 -9.68 1.61
CA GLY A 67 2.15 -8.38 0.97
C GLY A 67 0.90 -7.51 1.05
N SER A 68 0.07 -7.72 2.07
CA SER A 68 -1.13 -6.92 2.36
C SER A 68 -1.02 -6.19 3.69
N TYR A 69 -1.94 -5.25 3.96
CA TYR A 69 -2.05 -4.59 5.26
C TYR A 69 -2.22 -5.61 6.41
N LEU A 70 -3.09 -6.61 6.26
CA LEU A 70 -3.27 -7.65 7.29
C LEU A 70 -2.06 -8.59 7.41
N GLY A 71 -1.34 -8.82 6.31
CA GLY A 71 -0.09 -9.58 6.36
C GLY A 71 0.98 -8.85 7.17
N LEU A 72 1.07 -7.54 6.98
CA LEU A 72 2.02 -6.69 7.69
C LEU A 72 1.80 -6.70 9.22
N THR A 73 0.55 -6.77 9.67
CA THR A 73 0.17 -6.75 11.10
C THR A 73 0.00 -8.14 11.73
N ALA A 74 0.13 -9.23 10.98
CA ALA A 74 -0.01 -10.59 11.52
C ALA A 74 0.96 -10.82 12.69
N GLU A 75 0.51 -11.46 13.78
CA GLU A 75 1.35 -11.69 14.97
C GLU A 75 2.25 -12.93 14.82
N ASP A 76 1.72 -14.01 14.25
CA ASP A 76 2.40 -15.30 14.07
C ASP A 76 3.27 -15.32 12.79
N GLN A 77 4.16 -14.34 12.62
CA GLN A 77 5.06 -14.23 11.47
C GLN A 77 6.53 -14.03 11.89
N GLN A 78 7.46 -14.36 10.99
CA GLN A 78 8.90 -14.11 11.17
C GLN A 78 9.34 -12.74 10.62
N GLY A 79 8.48 -12.09 9.82
CA GLY A 79 8.72 -10.77 9.22
C GLY A 79 7.77 -9.69 9.76
N GLY A 80 7.43 -8.73 8.89
CA GLY A 80 6.43 -7.70 9.17
C GLY A 80 6.74 -6.80 10.38
N LEU A 81 5.70 -6.26 11.01
CA LEU A 81 5.84 -5.38 12.18
C LEU A 81 6.40 -6.08 13.43
N PRO A 82 6.09 -7.36 13.74
CA PRO A 82 6.70 -8.04 14.89
C PRO A 82 8.23 -8.10 14.82
N TYR A 83 8.77 -8.36 13.63
CA TYR A 83 10.22 -8.36 13.42
C TYR A 83 10.83 -6.96 13.63
N LEU A 84 10.24 -5.92 13.03
CA LEU A 84 10.73 -4.54 13.20
C LEU A 84 10.72 -4.09 14.66
N ARG A 85 9.67 -4.48 15.41
CA ARG A 85 9.58 -4.24 16.85
C ARG A 85 10.69 -4.95 17.61
N ALA A 86 10.96 -6.23 17.30
CA ALA A 86 12.04 -6.99 17.92
C ALA A 86 13.43 -6.42 17.60
N LEU A 87 13.60 -5.84 16.42
CA LEU A 87 14.82 -5.13 16.01
C LEU A 87 15.03 -3.82 16.79
N GLY A 88 13.97 -3.26 17.40
CA GLY A 88 14.02 -2.01 18.17
C GLY A 88 13.62 -0.77 17.37
N ILE A 89 13.06 -0.94 16.17
CA ILE A 89 12.48 0.16 15.39
C ILE A 89 11.28 0.73 16.15
N ASN A 90 11.18 2.06 16.19
CA ASN A 90 10.09 2.74 16.90
C ASN A 90 9.22 3.64 15.99
N ALA A 91 9.61 3.80 14.72
CA ALA A 91 8.82 4.49 13.71
C ALA A 91 8.94 3.75 12.37
N VAL A 92 7.82 3.57 11.70
CA VAL A 92 7.76 2.98 10.36
C VAL A 92 7.36 4.08 9.37
N GLU A 93 8.18 4.28 8.35
CA GLU A 93 7.86 5.14 7.21
C GLU A 93 7.39 4.25 6.05
N LEU A 94 6.16 4.44 5.61
CA LEU A 94 5.61 3.69 4.49
C LEU A 94 5.92 4.41 3.19
N LEU A 95 6.35 3.67 2.17
CA LEU A 95 6.14 4.08 0.79
C LEU A 95 4.65 4.38 0.53
N PRO A 96 4.32 5.14 -0.53
CA PRO A 96 2.95 5.58 -0.81
C PRO A 96 1.87 4.51 -0.56
N ALA A 97 0.93 4.87 0.33
CA ALA A 97 -0.19 4.02 0.73
C ALA A 97 -1.54 4.56 0.26
N GLN A 98 -1.56 5.71 -0.40
CA GLN A 98 -2.73 6.28 -1.08
C GLN A 98 -2.97 5.58 -2.41
N ASP A 99 -4.22 5.50 -2.89
CA ASP A 99 -4.55 4.85 -4.17
C ASP A 99 -3.75 5.46 -5.33
N PHE A 100 -3.11 4.61 -6.11
CA PHE A 100 -2.21 4.92 -7.21
C PHE A 100 -2.45 4.01 -8.42
N ALA A 101 -2.02 4.47 -9.59
CA ALA A 101 -2.09 3.66 -10.80
C ALA A 101 -0.99 2.57 -10.78
N ASN A 102 -1.31 1.38 -10.26
CA ASN A 102 -0.36 0.26 -10.13
C ASN A 102 -0.04 -0.46 -11.46
N ILE A 103 -0.86 -0.25 -12.50
CA ILE A 103 -0.61 -0.67 -13.88
C ILE A 103 -0.13 0.55 -14.67
N GLU A 104 1.04 0.44 -15.29
CA GLU A 104 1.53 1.48 -16.20
C GLU A 104 1.14 1.20 -17.65
N VAL A 105 1.30 2.21 -18.49
CA VAL A 105 1.19 2.08 -19.95
C VAL A 105 2.04 0.89 -20.46
N PRO A 106 1.53 0.05 -21.37
CA PRO A 106 2.25 -1.14 -21.85
C PRO A 106 3.64 -0.84 -22.42
N PHE A 107 4.59 -1.76 -22.23
CA PHE A 107 5.95 -1.59 -22.76
C PHE A 107 6.04 -2.01 -24.23
N ARG A 108 6.38 -1.06 -25.11
CA ARG A 108 6.63 -1.26 -26.55
C ARG A 108 5.50 -2.00 -27.28
N ASP A 109 4.26 -1.89 -26.80
CA ASP A 109 3.08 -2.44 -27.45
C ASP A 109 2.49 -1.40 -28.41
N SER A 110 2.77 -1.54 -29.70
CA SER A 110 2.25 -0.63 -30.72
C SER A 110 0.78 -0.85 -31.07
N THR A 111 0.10 -1.83 -30.44
CA THR A 111 -1.33 -2.07 -30.66
C THR A 111 -2.22 -1.14 -29.84
N VAL A 112 -1.68 -0.51 -28.80
CA VAL A 112 -2.36 0.50 -27.98
C VAL A 112 -1.97 1.92 -28.40
N SER A 113 -2.82 2.90 -28.08
CA SER A 113 -2.59 4.31 -28.44
C SER A 113 -1.40 4.94 -27.72
N THR A 114 -1.06 4.44 -26.53
CA THR A 114 0.03 4.96 -25.69
C THR A 114 0.82 3.78 -25.11
N PHE A 115 2.11 3.72 -25.42
CA PHE A 115 3.05 2.74 -24.87
C PHE A 115 4.30 3.43 -24.31
N ASN A 116 5.02 2.72 -23.44
CA ASN A 116 6.25 3.18 -22.82
C ASN A 116 7.48 2.46 -23.39
N THR A 117 8.66 3.06 -23.22
CA THR A 117 9.95 2.48 -23.62
C THR A 117 10.96 2.41 -22.47
N TRP A 118 10.56 2.68 -21.23
CA TRP A 118 11.44 2.83 -20.07
C TRP A 118 11.21 1.78 -18.98
N ASN A 119 9.96 1.31 -18.80
CA ASN A 119 9.59 0.32 -17.80
C ASN A 119 9.08 -0.96 -18.47
N PRO A 120 9.92 -2.01 -18.60
CA PRO A 120 9.53 -3.27 -19.23
C PRO A 120 8.46 -4.04 -18.45
N TYR A 121 8.27 -3.74 -17.17
CA TYR A 121 7.28 -4.41 -16.33
C TYR A 121 5.88 -3.83 -16.50
N ALA A 122 5.76 -2.60 -17.04
CA ALA A 122 4.50 -1.85 -17.11
C ALA A 122 3.75 -1.85 -15.76
N ARG A 123 4.51 -1.67 -14.67
CA ARG A 123 4.02 -1.71 -13.28
C ARG A 123 4.66 -0.61 -12.47
N ASN A 124 3.82 0.09 -11.73
CA ASN A 124 4.24 0.99 -10.68
C ASN A 124 4.17 0.22 -9.36
N HIS A 125 5.31 -0.26 -8.89
CA HIS A 125 5.37 -1.04 -7.66
C HIS A 125 5.40 -0.13 -6.44
N TRP A 126 6.25 0.91 -6.45
CA TRP A 126 6.48 1.79 -5.31
C TRP A 126 5.35 2.77 -5.00
N GLY A 127 4.44 3.02 -5.94
CA GLY A 127 3.24 3.81 -5.68
C GLY A 127 3.37 5.32 -5.89
N TYR A 128 4.49 5.81 -6.43
CA TYR A 128 4.74 7.25 -6.67
C TYR A 128 3.94 7.86 -7.86
N MET A 129 2.78 7.30 -8.18
CA MET A 129 1.81 7.87 -9.12
C MET A 129 0.43 7.89 -8.48
N THR A 130 0.33 8.62 -7.36
CA THR A 130 -0.88 8.78 -6.57
C THR A 130 -2.01 9.36 -7.41
N SER A 131 -3.16 8.69 -7.37
CA SER A 131 -4.38 9.08 -8.07
C SER A 131 -5.40 9.72 -7.13
N TYR A 132 -5.54 9.18 -5.90
CA TYR A 132 -6.51 9.67 -4.92
C TYR A 132 -5.88 9.75 -3.53
N PHE A 133 -5.56 10.97 -3.10
CA PHE A 133 -4.84 11.24 -1.84
C PHE A 133 -5.61 10.89 -0.56
N PHE A 134 -6.93 10.77 -0.65
CA PHE A 134 -7.82 10.50 0.49
C PHE A 134 -8.27 9.04 0.58
N ALA A 135 -7.96 8.22 -0.43
CA ALA A 135 -8.31 6.80 -0.45
C ALA A 135 -7.06 5.95 -0.24
N PRO A 136 -7.10 4.91 0.61
CA PRO A 136 -5.99 3.97 0.74
C PRO A 136 -5.87 3.10 -0.52
N GLU A 137 -4.65 2.64 -0.83
CA GLU A 137 -4.40 1.76 -1.97
C GLU A 137 -5.03 0.38 -1.75
N SER A 138 -5.92 0.00 -2.67
CA SER A 138 -6.64 -1.27 -2.64
C SER A 138 -5.77 -2.49 -3.00
N TYR A 139 -4.66 -2.30 -3.72
CA TYR A 139 -3.69 -3.33 -4.08
C TYR A 139 -3.09 -4.06 -2.88
N TYR A 140 -3.02 -3.38 -1.72
CA TYR A 140 -2.55 -3.98 -0.47
C TYR A 140 -3.69 -4.46 0.44
N ALA A 141 -4.96 -4.34 0.03
CA ALA A 141 -6.10 -4.82 0.80
C ALA A 141 -6.33 -6.34 0.64
N THR A 142 -7.09 -6.92 1.57
CA THR A 142 -7.52 -8.32 1.54
C THR A 142 -9.04 -8.37 1.45
N GLY A 143 -9.57 -8.65 0.26
CA GLY A 143 -11.02 -8.69 -0.01
C GLY A 143 -11.32 -9.29 -1.37
#